data_AF-A0A9J6EPB3-F1
#
_entry.id   AF-A0A9J6EPB3-F1
#
_cell.length_a   1.000
_cell.length_b   1.000
_cell.length_c   1.000
_cell.angle_alpha   90.00
_cell.angle_beta   90.00
_cell.angle_gamma   90.00
#
_symmetry.space_group_name_H-M   'P 1'
#
loop_
_entity.id
_entity.type
_entity.pdbx_description
1 polymer ?
#
loop_
_entity_poly.entity_id
_entity_poly.type
_entity_poly.pdbx_seq_one_letter_code
_entity_poly.pdbx_strand_id
1 'polypeptide(L)'
;MLQPLNKGIIQNCKVNYRRQVIERLLILIHQDKPLKIDLWMVMQMIKGGWTDVTRETMQNCFKKTGFVSSSALAASVEDVVSDAPEDAQQAQREAGEAQLVSDADDLDDLDAAHDAMSVTEELDNSAIIHEVKAKARPEAQSLEEDSDDDLSPLAPIDSATVNEYIAALKDFFFSRVLPEEHVSNLENL
;
A
#
# COMPACT_ATOMS: atom_id res chain seq x y z
N MET A 1 -4.81 -19.64 4.03
CA MET A 1 -5.29 -18.40 4.68
C MET A 1 -4.57 -17.20 4.08
N LEU A 2 -5.21 -16.04 3.88
CA LEU A 2 -4.52 -14.84 3.40
C LEU A 2 -4.29 -13.83 4.53
N GLN A 3 -3.07 -13.32 4.65
CA GLN A 3 -2.66 -12.40 5.71
C GLN A 3 -3.22 -10.98 5.49
N PRO A 4 -3.70 -10.27 6.54
CA PRO A 4 -4.29 -8.93 6.42
C PRO A 4 -3.35 -7.90 5.79
N LEU A 5 -2.05 -8.03 6.06
CA LEU A 5 -1.02 -7.16 5.47
C LEU A 5 -1.03 -7.22 3.94
N ASN A 6 -1.19 -8.42 3.38
CA ASN A 6 -1.22 -8.69 1.95
C ASN A 6 -2.59 -8.38 1.30
N LYS A 7 -3.63 -8.11 2.11
CA LYS A 7 -4.97 -7.73 1.63
C LYS A 7 -5.19 -6.24 1.43
N GLY A 8 -4.21 -5.39 1.80
CA GLY A 8 -4.32 -3.96 1.50
C GLY A 8 -3.51 -3.04 2.39
N ILE A 9 -3.07 -3.47 3.58
CA ILE A 9 -2.32 -2.60 4.51
C ILE A 9 -0.97 -2.19 3.90
N ILE A 10 -0.20 -3.15 3.38
CA ILE A 10 1.08 -2.86 2.71
C ILE A 10 0.85 -1.99 1.47
N GLN A 11 -0.21 -2.27 0.71
CA GLN A 11 -0.53 -1.50 -0.49
C GLN A 11 -0.88 -0.05 -0.14
N ASN A 12 -1.68 0.17 0.90
CA ASN A 12 -2.03 1.51 1.36
C ASN A 12 -0.79 2.28 1.84
N CYS A 13 0.09 1.62 2.62
CA CYS A 13 1.37 2.20 3.03
C CYS A 13 2.25 2.59 1.83
N LYS A 14 2.34 1.75 0.79
CA LYS A 14 3.07 2.06 -0.47
C LYS A 14 2.47 3.27 -1.20
N VAL A 15 1.14 3.37 -1.26
CA VAL A 15 0.45 4.51 -1.88
C VAL A 15 0.75 5.80 -1.11
N ASN A 16 0.67 5.78 0.22
CA ASN A 16 0.96 6.94 1.06
C ASN A 16 2.44 7.36 0.96
N TYR A 17 3.36 6.39 0.91
CA TYR A 17 4.77 6.65 0.64
C TYR A 17 4.97 7.36 -0.72
N ARG A 18 4.37 6.83 -1.80
CA ARG A 18 4.46 7.43 -3.14
C ARG A 18 3.87 8.83 -3.19
N ARG A 19 2.76 9.08 -2.48
CA ARG A 19 2.16 10.41 -2.33
C ARG A 19 3.18 11.40 -1.74
N GLN A 20 3.85 11.04 -0.65
CA GLN A 20 4.86 11.89 -0.02
C GLN A 20 6.07 12.16 -0.92
N VAL A 21 6.50 11.16 -1.72
CA VAL A 21 7.56 11.34 -2.72
C VAL A 21 7.13 12.36 -3.79
N ILE A 22 5.89 12.27 -4.27
CA ILE A 22 5.35 13.20 -5.28
C ILE A 22 5.24 14.61 -4.71
N GLU A 23 4.72 14.77 -3.49
CA GLU A 23 4.65 16.07 -2.82
C GLU A 23 6.03 16.71 -2.68
N ARG A 24 7.03 15.91 -2.31
CA ARG A 24 8.42 16.37 -2.23
C ARG A 24 8.96 16.78 -3.60
N LEU A 25 8.68 15.98 -4.64
CA LEU A 25 9.08 16.29 -6.01
C LEU A 25 8.47 17.61 -6.46
N LEU A 26 7.18 17.84 -6.22
CA LEU A 26 6.51 19.10 -6.55
C LEU A 26 7.20 20.28 -5.87
N ILE A 27 7.50 20.19 -4.57
CA ILE A 27 8.23 21.24 -3.85
C ILE A 27 9.60 21.53 -4.48
N LEU A 28 10.31 20.48 -4.93
CA LEU A 28 11.64 20.62 -5.51
C LEU A 28 11.61 21.20 -6.94
N ILE A 29 10.60 20.85 -7.74
CA ILE A 29 10.37 21.45 -9.06
C ILE A 29 10.17 22.97 -8.92
N HIS A 30 9.37 23.42 -7.95
CA HIS A 30 9.18 24.86 -7.69
C HIS A 30 10.46 25.56 -7.24
N GLN A 31 11.45 24.82 -6.73
CA GLN A 31 12.75 25.35 -6.28
C GLN A 31 13.87 25.15 -7.30
N ASP A 32 13.57 24.61 -8.49
CA ASP A 32 14.55 24.21 -9.51
C ASP A 32 15.67 23.31 -8.95
N LYS A 33 15.29 22.34 -8.11
CA LYS A 33 16.21 21.38 -7.48
C LYS A 33 15.92 19.95 -7.93
N PRO A 34 16.95 19.11 -8.10
CA PRO A 34 16.76 17.69 -8.41
C PRO A 34 16.20 16.94 -7.19
N LEU A 35 15.36 15.93 -7.45
CA LEU A 35 14.90 14.99 -6.44
C LEU A 35 16.06 14.12 -5.97
N LYS A 36 16.50 14.34 -4.73
CA LYS A 36 17.43 13.47 -4.01
C LYS A 36 16.73 12.98 -2.75
N ILE A 37 16.60 11.66 -2.62
CA ILE A 37 16.03 11.00 -1.45
C ILE A 37 17.16 10.21 -0.82
N ASP A 38 17.59 10.63 0.37
CA ASP A 38 18.54 9.87 1.18
C ASP A 38 17.82 8.85 2.08
N LEU A 39 18.58 7.95 2.69
CA LEU A 39 18.02 6.88 3.53
C LEU A 39 17.19 7.43 4.69
N TRP A 40 17.60 8.56 5.29
CA TRP A 40 16.87 9.18 6.38
C TRP A 40 15.50 9.68 5.90
N MET A 41 15.43 10.32 4.73
CA MET A 41 14.18 10.75 4.11
C MET A 41 13.28 9.56 3.76
N VAL A 42 13.85 8.46 3.24
CA VAL A 42 13.09 7.21 3.01
C VAL A 42 12.46 6.72 4.31
N MET A 43 13.22 6.66 5.40
CA MET A 43 12.70 6.21 6.70
C MET A 43 11.57 7.10 7.22
N GLN A 44 11.70 8.43 7.08
CA GLN A 44 10.63 9.35 7.45
C GLN A 44 9.39 9.15 6.57
N MET A 45 9.55 8.95 5.26
CA MET A 45 8.44 8.73 4.34
C MET A 45 7.73 7.40 4.57
N ILE A 46 8.46 6.33 4.88
CA ILE A 46 7.88 5.02 5.25
C ILE A 46 7.10 5.17 6.56
N LYS A 47 7.69 5.81 7.58
CA LYS A 47 7.02 6.09 8.85
C LYS A 47 5.73 6.87 8.62
N GLY A 48 5.79 7.97 7.86
CA GLY A 48 4.61 8.76 7.49
C GLY A 48 3.58 7.93 6.73
N GLY A 49 4.03 7.12 5.77
CA GLY A 49 3.15 6.29 4.95
C GLY A 49 2.40 5.23 5.77
N TRP A 50 3.05 4.70 6.79
CA TRP A 50 2.46 3.79 7.77
C TRP A 50 1.47 4.50 8.70
N THR A 51 1.82 5.69 9.23
CA THR A 51 0.92 6.44 10.12
C THR A 51 -0.34 6.94 9.41
N ASP A 52 -0.27 7.16 8.09
CA ASP A 52 -1.40 7.57 7.27
C ASP A 52 -2.40 6.44 6.98
N VAL A 53 -2.05 5.18 7.26
CA VAL A 53 -2.98 4.05 7.11
C VAL A 53 -4.09 4.17 8.14
N THR A 54 -5.32 4.41 7.70
CA THR A 54 -6.44 4.63 8.61
C THR A 54 -6.83 3.36 9.37
N ARG A 55 -7.35 3.53 10.60
CA ARG A 55 -7.91 2.41 11.38
C ARG A 55 -9.00 1.67 10.62
N GLU A 56 -9.83 2.39 9.88
CA GLU A 56 -10.87 1.82 9.03
C GLU A 56 -10.27 0.92 7.93
N THR A 57 -9.20 1.36 7.26
CA THR A 57 -8.50 0.55 6.25
C THR A 57 -7.96 -0.73 6.87
N MET A 58 -7.35 -0.66 8.05
CA MET A 58 -6.87 -1.84 8.77
C MET A 58 -8.04 -2.78 9.12
N GLN A 59 -9.11 -2.27 9.74
CA GLN A 59 -10.29 -3.07 10.08
C GLN A 59 -10.89 -3.76 8.85
N ASN A 60 -11.04 -3.04 7.73
CA ASN A 60 -11.57 -3.60 6.50
C ASN A 60 -10.67 -4.69 5.92
N CYS A 61 -9.33 -4.55 6.01
CA CYS A 61 -8.41 -5.61 5.61
C CYS A 61 -8.55 -6.86 6.49
N PHE A 62 -8.68 -6.70 7.82
CA PHE A 62 -8.88 -7.81 8.76
C PHE A 62 -10.24 -8.52 8.61
N LYS A 63 -11.30 -7.78 8.24
CA LYS A 63 -12.59 -8.38 7.87
C LYS A 63 -12.46 -9.24 6.62
N LYS A 64 -11.80 -8.71 5.57
CA LYS A 64 -11.61 -9.41 4.29
C LYS A 64 -10.77 -10.69 4.42
N THR A 65 -9.96 -10.82 5.46
CA THR A 65 -9.19 -12.03 5.75
C THR A 65 -9.91 -13.01 6.68
N GLY A 66 -11.13 -12.70 7.13
CA GLY A 66 -11.93 -13.57 7.99
C GLY A 66 -11.48 -13.61 9.46
N PHE A 67 -10.59 -12.71 9.89
CA PHE A 67 -10.14 -12.63 11.29
C PHE A 67 -11.19 -11.99 12.20
N VAL A 68 -12.16 -11.26 11.64
CA VAL A 68 -13.18 -10.54 12.40
C VAL A 68 -14.56 -10.90 11.90
N SER A 69 -15.38 -11.48 12.78
CA SER A 69 -16.79 -11.73 12.51
C SER A 69 -17.56 -10.41 12.51
N SER A 70 -18.50 -10.22 11.57
CA SER A 70 -19.26 -8.97 11.41
C SER A 70 -19.99 -8.50 12.69
N SER A 71 -20.23 -9.41 13.65
CA SER A 71 -20.84 -9.12 14.96
C SER A 71 -19.90 -8.38 15.94
N ALA A 72 -18.57 -8.46 15.79
CA ALA A 72 -17.63 -7.88 16.74
C ALA A 72 -17.38 -6.38 16.51
N LEU A 73 -17.63 -5.87 15.29
CA LEU A 73 -17.37 -4.46 14.97
C LEU A 73 -18.46 -3.49 15.41
N ALA A 74 -19.70 -3.96 15.54
CA ALA A 74 -20.83 -3.12 15.95
C ALA A 74 -20.72 -2.64 17.40
N ALA A 75 -19.84 -3.24 18.21
CA ALA A 75 -19.67 -2.93 19.62
C ALA A 75 -18.54 -1.93 19.92
N SER A 76 -17.82 -1.41 18.90
CA SER A 76 -16.55 -0.67 19.11
C SER A 76 -16.53 0.72 18.44
N VAL A 77 -17.63 1.46 18.56
CA VAL A 77 -17.71 2.89 18.17
C VAL A 77 -17.59 3.86 19.35
N GLU A 78 -17.18 3.38 20.53
CA GLU A 78 -16.77 4.31 21.58
C GLU A 78 -15.32 4.77 21.31
N ASP A 79 -15.20 6.09 21.21
CA ASP A 79 -13.98 6.86 21.07
C ASP A 79 -12.93 6.46 22.13
N VAL A 80 -12.07 5.50 21.78
CA VAL A 80 -10.87 5.20 22.57
C VAL A 80 -9.85 6.29 22.26
N VAL A 81 -10.01 7.42 22.96
CA VAL A 81 -8.85 8.24 23.36
C VAL A 81 -7.77 7.29 23.84
N SER A 82 -6.58 7.44 23.27
CA SER A 82 -5.42 6.58 23.50
C SER A 82 -4.93 6.72 24.95
N ASP A 83 -5.61 6.07 25.88
CA ASP A 83 -5.04 5.64 27.14
C ASP A 83 -4.80 4.14 27.02
N ALA A 84 -3.68 3.79 26.36
CA ALA A 84 -3.20 2.42 26.43
C ALA A 84 -2.92 2.14 27.91
N PRO A 85 -3.41 1.01 28.47
CA PRO A 85 -3.17 0.68 29.87
C PRO A 85 -1.66 0.74 30.14
N GLU A 86 -1.26 1.25 31.31
CA GLU A 86 0.16 1.45 31.65
C GLU A 86 0.98 0.18 31.39
N ASP A 87 0.37 -1.00 31.57
CA ASP A 87 0.95 -2.32 31.27
C ASP A 87 1.30 -2.53 29.79
N ALA A 88 0.50 -2.01 28.85
CA ALA A 88 0.78 -2.10 27.42
C ALA A 88 1.90 -1.15 26.99
N GLN A 89 1.95 0.04 27.60
CA GLN A 89 3.07 0.98 27.40
C GLN A 89 4.36 0.44 28.00
N GLN A 90 4.27 -0.20 29.16
CA GLN A 90 5.39 -0.86 29.84
C GLN A 90 5.89 -2.05 29.03
N ALA A 91 5.01 -2.92 28.54
CA ALA A 91 5.38 -4.03 27.66
C ALA A 91 6.01 -3.56 26.35
N GLN A 92 5.58 -2.42 25.78
CA GLN A 92 6.24 -1.82 24.62
C GLN A 92 7.62 -1.25 24.93
N ARG A 93 7.82 -0.66 26.11
CA ARG A 93 9.15 -0.18 26.55
C ARG A 93 10.08 -1.36 26.81
N GLU A 94 9.61 -2.38 27.52
CA GLU A 94 10.37 -3.59 27.82
C GLU A 94 10.70 -4.38 26.55
N ALA A 95 9.78 -4.47 25.59
CA ALA A 95 10.06 -5.07 24.28
C ALA A 95 11.03 -4.22 23.45
N GLY A 96 10.91 -2.88 23.52
CA GLY A 96 11.84 -1.96 22.86
C GLY A 96 13.26 -2.02 23.44
N GLU A 97 13.38 -2.12 24.76
CA GLU A 97 14.68 -2.27 25.44
C GLU A 97 15.26 -3.67 25.26
N ALA A 98 14.45 -4.72 25.26
CA ALA A 98 14.90 -6.09 24.99
C ALA A 98 15.33 -6.29 23.53
N GLN A 99 14.77 -5.53 22.58
CA GLN A 99 15.10 -5.63 21.16
C GLN A 99 16.27 -4.73 20.73
N LEU A 100 16.70 -3.79 21.58
CA LEU A 100 17.89 -2.96 21.36
C LEU A 100 19.17 -3.56 21.96
N VAL A 101 19.08 -4.71 22.63
CA VAL A 101 20.22 -5.47 23.14
C VAL A 101 20.15 -6.90 22.63
N SER A 102 20.21 -7.08 21.31
CA SER A 102 20.94 -8.23 20.81
C SER A 102 22.42 -7.87 20.87
N ASP A 103 23.21 -8.63 21.61
CA ASP A 103 24.69 -8.62 21.58
C ASP A 103 25.23 -9.10 20.22
N ALA A 104 24.60 -8.69 19.12
CA ALA A 104 25.08 -8.89 17.77
C ALA A 104 26.10 -7.77 17.51
N ASP A 105 27.35 -8.06 17.84
CA ASP A 105 28.47 -7.14 17.65
C ASP A 105 28.74 -6.88 16.14
N ASP A 106 28.20 -7.71 15.24
CA ASP A 106 28.42 -7.64 13.80
C ASP A 106 27.11 -7.81 13.00
N LEU A 107 27.01 -7.09 11.87
CA LEU A 107 25.87 -7.12 10.94
C LEU A 107 25.58 -8.52 10.36
N ASP A 108 26.58 -9.40 10.30
CA ASP A 108 26.43 -10.78 9.82
C ASP A 108 25.58 -11.66 10.76
N ASP A 109 25.57 -11.38 12.06
CA ASP A 109 24.78 -12.15 13.04
C ASP A 109 23.28 -11.87 12.93
N LEU A 110 22.90 -10.66 12.47
CA LEU A 110 21.51 -10.28 12.22
C LEU A 110 20.94 -10.97 10.97
N ASP A 111 21.77 -11.23 9.96
CA ASP A 111 21.36 -11.90 8.72
C ASP A 111 21.13 -13.40 8.96
N ALA A 112 21.99 -14.03 9.76
CA ALA A 112 21.85 -15.44 10.16
C ALA A 112 20.59 -15.69 11.01
N ALA A 113 20.17 -14.73 11.84
CA ALA A 113 18.94 -14.84 12.62
C ALA A 113 17.67 -14.82 11.76
N HIS A 114 17.72 -14.16 10.59
CA HIS A 114 16.59 -14.15 9.65
C HIS A 114 16.47 -15.47 8.89
N ASP A 115 17.60 -16.08 8.51
CA ASP A 115 17.65 -17.34 7.75
C ASP A 115 17.23 -18.57 8.60
N ALA A 116 17.38 -18.49 9.93
CA ALA A 116 16.95 -19.53 10.87
C ALA A 116 15.43 -19.56 11.12
N MET A 117 14.69 -18.53 10.68
CA MET A 117 13.24 -18.50 10.80
C MET A 117 12.63 -19.26 9.62
N SER A 118 12.13 -20.47 9.88
CA SER A 118 11.34 -21.24 8.93
C SER A 118 10.09 -20.44 8.54
N VAL A 119 10.18 -19.69 7.45
CA VAL A 119 9.04 -18.96 6.90
C VAL A 119 8.16 -19.95 6.15
N THR A 120 6.96 -20.13 6.69
CA THR A 120 5.81 -20.86 6.11
C THR A 120 5.97 -22.38 5.94
N GLU A 121 4.84 -23.07 6.08
CA GLU A 121 4.67 -24.45 5.61
C GLU A 121 4.90 -24.48 4.10
N GLU A 122 5.87 -25.27 3.63
CA GLU A 122 6.02 -25.55 2.21
C GLU A 122 4.79 -26.34 1.74
N LEU A 123 3.78 -25.65 1.23
CA LEU A 123 2.69 -26.29 0.52
C LEU A 123 3.27 -26.92 -0.74
N ASP A 124 3.36 -28.25 -0.73
CA ASP A 124 3.76 -29.04 -1.90
C ASP A 124 2.94 -28.60 -3.13
N ASN A 125 3.61 -28.43 -4.27
CA ASN A 125 3.02 -27.97 -5.52
C ASN A 125 1.79 -28.80 -5.91
N SER A 126 1.76 -30.07 -5.51
CA SER A 126 0.62 -30.99 -5.67
C SER A 126 -0.65 -30.51 -4.93
N ALA A 127 -0.52 -29.98 -3.71
CA ALA A 127 -1.61 -29.46 -2.91
C ALA A 127 -2.21 -28.17 -3.51
N ILE A 128 -1.34 -27.30 -4.07
CA ILE A 128 -1.74 -26.08 -4.78
C ILE A 128 -2.57 -26.41 -6.01
N ILE A 129 -2.12 -27.38 -6.82
CA ILE A 129 -2.84 -27.82 -8.04
C ILE A 129 -4.21 -28.39 -7.69
N HIS A 130 -4.32 -29.12 -6.57
CA HIS A 130 -5.59 -29.70 -6.14
C HIS A 130 -6.60 -28.61 -5.72
N GLU A 131 -6.16 -27.57 -5.02
CA GLU A 131 -7.04 -26.45 -4.63
C GLU A 131 -7.51 -25.63 -5.83
N VAL A 132 -6.63 -25.38 -6.81
CA VAL A 132 -6.98 -24.68 -8.06
C VAL A 132 -8.00 -25.48 -8.87
N LYS A 133 -7.82 -26.81 -8.96
CA LYS A 133 -8.79 -27.69 -9.65
C LYS A 133 -10.14 -27.76 -8.93
N ALA A 134 -10.15 -27.71 -7.60
CA ALA A 134 -11.39 -27.68 -6.83
C ALA A 134 -12.19 -26.38 -7.04
N LYS A 135 -11.51 -25.24 -7.28
CA LYS A 135 -12.15 -23.95 -7.61
C LYS A 135 -12.65 -23.83 -9.05
N ALA A 136 -12.27 -24.75 -9.95
CA ALA A 136 -12.64 -24.71 -11.37
C ALA A 136 -13.98 -25.40 -11.72
N ARG A 137 -14.81 -25.78 -10.73
CA ARG A 137 -16.16 -26.33 -10.99
C ARG A 137 -17.18 -25.19 -11.13
N PRO A 138 -18.02 -25.16 -12.19
CA PRO A 138 -18.88 -24.02 -12.43
C PRO A 138 -20.19 -24.19 -11.66
N GLU A 139 -20.43 -23.33 -10.67
CA GLU A 139 -21.79 -22.95 -10.28
C GLU A 139 -21.89 -21.43 -10.36
N ALA A 140 -22.90 -20.99 -11.10
CA ALA A 140 -23.00 -19.70 -11.72
C ALA A 140 -23.58 -18.61 -10.79
N GLN A 141 -23.27 -17.36 -11.17
CA GLN A 141 -23.93 -16.08 -10.86
C GLN A 141 -23.46 -15.33 -9.59
N SER A 142 -22.62 -14.32 -9.77
CA SER A 142 -23.08 -12.92 -9.95
C SER A 142 -21.89 -12.04 -10.33
N LEU A 143 -22.14 -11.09 -11.22
CA LEU A 143 -21.18 -10.21 -11.90
C LEU A 143 -20.46 -9.27 -10.91
N GLU A 144 -19.13 -9.29 -10.91
CA GLU A 144 -18.32 -8.15 -10.53
C GLU A 144 -17.32 -7.87 -11.66
N GLU A 145 -17.36 -6.63 -12.16
CA GLU A 145 -16.37 -6.08 -13.08
C GLU A 145 -15.04 -5.95 -12.33
N ASP A 146 -14.24 -7.02 -12.37
CA ASP A 146 -12.82 -6.98 -12.03
C ASP A 146 -12.05 -6.70 -13.32
N SER A 147 -11.64 -5.44 -13.50
CA SER A 147 -10.72 -5.08 -14.56
C SER A 147 -9.35 -5.62 -14.17
N ASP A 148 -9.10 -6.88 -14.50
CA ASP A 148 -7.78 -7.49 -14.53
C ASP A 148 -6.86 -6.61 -15.42
N ASP A 149 -6.01 -5.80 -14.79
CA ASP A 149 -4.85 -5.19 -15.44
C ASP A 149 -3.84 -6.32 -15.69
N ASP A 150 -4.17 -7.14 -16.69
CA ASP A 150 -3.22 -7.96 -17.41
C ASP A 150 -2.19 -7.01 -18.02
N LEU A 151 -1.02 -6.90 -17.38
CA LEU A 151 0.16 -6.24 -17.95
C LEU A 151 0.72 -7.07 -19.11
N SER A 152 -0.12 -7.34 -20.11
CA SER A 152 0.30 -7.58 -21.48
C SER A 152 1.15 -6.39 -21.93
N PRO A 153 2.26 -6.61 -22.67
CA PRO A 153 3.01 -5.51 -23.25
C PRO A 153 2.07 -4.63 -24.06
N LEU A 154 1.77 -3.42 -23.56
CA LEU A 154 0.87 -2.49 -24.22
C LEU A 154 1.35 -2.31 -25.66
N ALA A 155 0.50 -2.65 -26.61
CA ALA A 155 0.78 -2.39 -28.01
C ALA A 155 1.15 -0.91 -28.17
N PRO A 156 2.13 -0.56 -29.02
CA PRO A 156 2.49 0.82 -29.26
C PRO A 156 1.23 1.61 -29.60
N ILE A 157 0.85 2.54 -28.74
CA ILE A 157 -0.36 3.36 -28.92
C ILE A 157 -0.10 4.24 -30.15
N ASP A 158 -0.98 4.18 -31.14
CA ASP A 158 -0.87 5.01 -32.32
C ASP A 158 -1.05 6.50 -31.95
N SER A 159 -0.34 7.35 -32.68
CA SER A 159 -0.34 8.81 -32.47
C SER A 159 -1.74 9.41 -32.48
N ALA A 160 -2.68 8.85 -33.25
CA ALA A 160 -4.06 9.30 -33.29
C ALA A 160 -4.77 9.08 -31.93
N THR A 161 -4.58 7.90 -31.32
CA THR A 161 -5.18 7.55 -30.02
C THR A 161 -4.59 8.38 -28.88
N VAL A 162 -3.28 8.68 -28.93
CA VAL A 162 -2.65 9.58 -27.95
C VAL A 162 -3.27 10.97 -28.02
N ASN A 163 -3.51 11.49 -29.22
CA ASN A 163 -4.14 12.81 -29.42
C ASN A 163 -5.59 12.84 -28.94
N GLU A 164 -6.34 11.75 -29.09
CA GLU A 164 -7.69 11.62 -28.53
C GLU A 164 -7.69 11.65 -26.99
N TYR A 165 -6.77 10.95 -26.35
CA TYR A 165 -6.64 11.00 -24.88
C TYR A 165 -6.23 12.39 -24.38
N ILE A 166 -5.32 13.08 -25.09
CA ILE A 166 -4.96 14.46 -24.79
C ILE A 166 -6.16 15.39 -24.94
N ALA A 167 -6.99 15.22 -25.98
CA ALA A 167 -8.19 16.02 -26.17
C ALA A 167 -9.24 15.77 -25.07
N ALA A 168 -9.43 14.52 -24.65
CA ALA A 168 -10.35 14.17 -23.56
C ALA A 168 -9.89 14.74 -22.20
N LEU A 169 -8.57 14.70 -21.93
CA LEU A 169 -7.99 15.35 -20.76
C LEU A 169 -8.19 16.87 -20.80
N LYS A 170 -7.92 17.51 -21.95
CA LYS A 170 -8.17 18.95 -22.13
C LYS A 170 -9.64 19.29 -21.82
N ASP A 171 -10.60 18.60 -22.41
CA ASP A 171 -12.03 18.86 -22.20
C ASP A 171 -12.50 18.65 -20.75
N PHE A 172 -11.99 17.60 -20.09
CA PHE A 172 -12.24 17.35 -18.67
C PHE A 172 -11.72 18.48 -17.78
N PHE A 173 -10.54 19.03 -18.10
CA PHE A 173 -9.94 20.12 -17.33
C PHE A 173 -10.61 21.47 -17.61
N PHE A 174 -11.00 21.75 -18.86
CA PHE A 174 -11.74 22.96 -19.22
C PHE A 174 -13.14 23.00 -18.59
N SER A 175 -13.80 21.86 -18.45
CA SER A 175 -15.13 21.77 -17.85
C SER A 175 -15.14 21.89 -16.31
N ARG A 176 -13.98 21.75 -15.63
CA ARG A 176 -13.91 21.71 -14.16
C ARG A 176 -13.05 22.79 -13.48
N VAL A 177 -12.78 23.90 -14.18
CA VAL A 177 -12.19 25.14 -13.63
C VAL A 177 -10.69 25.03 -13.32
N LEU A 178 -9.87 25.45 -14.28
CA LEU A 178 -8.47 25.86 -14.05
C LEU A 178 -8.36 27.39 -14.24
N PRO A 179 -7.52 28.08 -13.44
CA PRO A 179 -7.14 29.47 -13.72
C PRO A 179 -6.47 29.59 -15.10
N GLU A 180 -6.79 30.66 -15.85
CA GLU A 180 -6.36 30.91 -17.23
C GLU A 180 -4.84 30.78 -17.47
N GLU A 181 -4.02 30.97 -16.44
CA GLU A 181 -2.56 30.88 -16.51
C GLU A 181 -2.05 29.48 -16.89
N HIS A 182 -2.80 28.42 -16.57
CA HIS A 182 -2.40 27.03 -16.87
C HIS A 182 -2.97 26.51 -18.19
N VAL A 183 -3.94 27.23 -18.77
CA VAL A 183 -4.56 26.94 -20.06
C VAL A 183 -3.57 27.19 -21.20
N SER A 184 -2.86 28.32 -21.15
CA SER A 184 -1.89 28.74 -22.18
C SER A 184 -0.73 27.76 -22.37
N ASN A 185 -0.35 27.01 -21.32
CA ASN A 185 0.74 26.03 -21.40
C ASN A 185 0.29 24.70 -22.04
N LEU A 186 -1.02 24.41 -22.03
CA LEU A 186 -1.60 23.22 -22.67
C LEU A 186 -1.93 23.42 -24.15
N GLU A 187 -2.13 24.66 -24.60
CA GLU A 187 -2.36 25.00 -26.01
C GLU A 187 -1.08 24.97 -26.86
N ASN A 188 0.09 25.09 -26.22
CA ASN A 188 1.40 25.10 -26.87
C ASN A 188 2.11 23.72 -26.92
N LEU A 189 1.42 22.65 -26.50
CA LEU A 189 1.85 21.26 -26.59
C LEU A 189 1.12 20.54 -27.72
#